data_AF-A0A7W7QR53-F1
#
_entry.id   AF-A0A7W7QR53-F1
#
_cell.length_a   1.000
_cell.length_b   1.000
_cell.length_c   1.000
_cell.angle_alpha   90.00
_cell.angle_beta   90.00
_cell.angle_gamma   90.00
#
_symmetry.space_group_name_H-M   'P 1'
#
loop_
_entity.id
_entity.type
_entity.pdbx_description
1 polymer ?
#
loop_
_entity_poly.entity_id
_entity_poly.type
_entity_poly.pdbx_seq_one_letter_code
_entity_poly.pdbx_strand_id
1 'polypeptide(L)'
;MVTLGLFVLLEAKPGQEDEVESFLREAIALAEAEEGTKAWFSIRLGPTTFAVFDAFDDEAGREAHLSGQIAKSLEEQTSRLFAKPPAVNRLNILSAKLPGQ
;
A
#
# COMPACT_ATOMS: atom_id res chain seq x y z
N MET A 1 11.98 13.80 -6.96
CA MET A 1 12.41 12.64 -7.78
C MET A 1 12.15 11.42 -6.94
N VAL A 2 11.42 10.45 -7.47
CA VAL A 2 11.04 9.24 -6.72
C VAL A 2 12.27 8.39 -6.43
N THR A 3 12.60 8.24 -5.16
CA THR A 3 13.78 7.49 -4.69
C THR A 3 13.46 6.46 -3.61
N LEU A 4 12.27 6.52 -3.02
CA LEU A 4 11.84 5.62 -1.96
C LEU A 4 10.50 4.97 -2.31
N GLY A 5 10.24 3.80 -1.73
CA GLY A 5 8.92 3.18 -1.80
C GLY A 5 8.64 2.26 -0.62
N LEU A 6 7.42 1.74 -0.55
CA LEU A 6 7.07 0.59 0.27
C LEU A 6 6.52 -0.53 -0.61
N PHE A 7 6.75 -1.75 -0.16
CA PHE A 7 6.07 -2.93 -0.67
C PHE A 7 5.46 -3.69 0.49
N VAL A 8 4.13 -3.66 0.57
CA VAL A 8 3.36 -4.26 1.65
C VAL A 8 2.73 -5.55 1.12
N LEU A 9 3.15 -6.70 1.66
CA LEU A 9 2.52 -7.98 1.34
C LEU A 9 1.35 -8.26 2.28
N LEU A 10 0.23 -8.66 1.70
CA LEU A 10 -1.03 -8.94 2.37
C LEU A 10 -1.46 -10.37 2.02
N GLU A 11 -1.75 -11.17 3.05
CA GLU A 11 -2.28 -12.52 2.86
C GLU A 11 -3.70 -12.56 3.43
N ALA A 12 -4.70 -12.67 2.56
CA ALA A 12 -6.10 -12.75 2.95
C ALA A 12 -6.35 -14.03 3.76
N LYS A 13 -7.24 -13.97 4.73
CA LYS A 13 -7.80 -15.18 5.34
C LYS A 13 -8.67 -15.91 4.31
N PRO A 14 -8.80 -17.25 4.44
CA PRO A 14 -9.73 -18.02 3.63
C PRO A 14 -11.15 -17.44 3.71
N GLY A 15 -11.75 -17.11 2.58
CA GLY A 15 -13.11 -16.55 2.49
C GLY A 15 -13.20 -15.03 2.73
N GLN A 16 -12.07 -14.32 2.78
CA GLN A 16 -12.01 -12.85 2.91
C GLN A 16 -11.40 -12.18 1.68
N GLU A 17 -11.12 -12.93 0.60
CA GLU A 17 -10.38 -12.47 -0.56
C GLU A 17 -11.10 -11.32 -1.28
N ASP A 18 -12.40 -11.46 -1.51
CA ASP A 18 -13.23 -10.42 -2.17
C ASP A 18 -13.35 -9.16 -1.32
N GLU A 19 -13.33 -9.31 0.00
CA GLU A 19 -13.39 -8.18 0.91
C GLU A 19 -12.04 -7.46 1.00
N VAL A 20 -10.93 -8.19 0.97
CA VAL A 20 -9.59 -7.58 0.82
C VAL A 20 -9.48 -6.84 -0.51
N GLU A 21 -9.97 -7.42 -1.62
CA GLU A 21 -9.99 -6.73 -2.91
C GLU A 21 -10.81 -5.43 -2.85
N SER A 22 -12.00 -5.48 -2.27
CA SER A 22 -12.88 -4.31 -2.12
C SER A 22 -12.24 -3.23 -1.26
N PHE A 23 -11.70 -3.62 -0.09
CA PHE A 23 -10.98 -2.73 0.81
C PHE A 23 -9.83 -2.00 0.10
N LEU A 24 -9.01 -2.74 -0.66
CA LEU A 24 -7.87 -2.14 -1.38
C LEU A 24 -8.32 -1.21 -2.50
N ARG A 25 -9.42 -1.53 -3.20
CA ARG A 25 -9.96 -0.66 -4.26
C ARG A 25 -10.54 0.64 -3.69
N GLU A 26 -11.17 0.59 -2.53
CA GLU A 26 -11.73 1.77 -1.86
C GLU A 26 -10.64 2.68 -1.27
N ALA A 27 -9.50 2.10 -0.87
CA ALA A 27 -8.38 2.86 -0.32
C ALA A 27 -7.75 3.86 -1.30
N ILE A 28 -8.03 3.78 -2.61
CA ILE A 28 -7.49 4.71 -3.59
C ILE A 28 -7.86 6.17 -3.31
N ALA A 29 -9.07 6.43 -2.80
CA ALA A 29 -9.50 7.79 -2.47
C ALA A 29 -8.64 8.41 -1.36
N LEU A 30 -8.13 7.59 -0.43
CA LEU A 30 -7.21 8.03 0.61
C LEU A 30 -5.82 8.30 0.01
N ALA A 31 -5.35 7.46 -0.91
CA ALA A 31 -4.05 7.61 -1.54
C ALA A 31 -4.00 8.87 -2.42
N GLU A 32 -5.08 9.17 -3.14
CA GLU A 32 -5.22 10.39 -3.94
C GLU A 32 -5.15 11.68 -3.11
N ALA A 33 -5.51 11.61 -1.82
CA ALA A 33 -5.44 12.73 -0.89
C ALA A 33 -4.04 12.95 -0.28
N GLU A 34 -3.09 12.03 -0.51
CA GLU A 34 -1.74 12.11 0.05
C GLU A 34 -0.77 12.82 -0.92
N GLU A 35 -0.47 14.09 -0.67
CA GLU A 35 0.45 14.88 -1.52
C GLU A 35 1.87 14.27 -1.65
N GLY A 36 2.32 13.55 -0.62
CA GLY A 36 3.63 12.91 -0.55
C GLY A 36 3.73 11.61 -1.36
N THR A 37 2.60 10.95 -1.63
CA THR A 37 2.52 9.66 -2.32
C THR A 37 2.47 9.89 -3.83
N LYS A 38 3.60 9.69 -4.52
CA LYS A 38 3.74 10.02 -5.96
C LYS A 38 3.17 8.97 -6.89
N ALA A 39 3.15 7.73 -6.45
CA ALA A 39 2.46 6.65 -7.12
C ALA A 39 1.97 5.66 -6.05
N TRP A 40 0.81 5.07 -6.29
CA TRP A 40 0.20 4.10 -5.39
C TRP A 40 -0.54 3.04 -6.19
N PHE A 41 -0.38 1.78 -5.79
CA PHE A 41 -0.94 0.64 -6.48
C PHE A 41 -1.42 -0.40 -5.46
N SER A 42 -2.70 -0.75 -5.51
CA SER A 42 -3.21 -2.02 -4.98
C SER A 42 -3.03 -3.14 -6.01
N ILE A 43 -2.47 -4.26 -5.60
CA ILE A 43 -2.04 -5.35 -6.50
C ILE A 43 -2.63 -6.66 -6.01
N ARG A 44 -3.16 -7.47 -6.95
CA ARG A 44 -3.45 -8.89 -6.71
C ARG A 44 -2.31 -9.72 -7.27
N LEU A 45 -1.62 -10.47 -6.42
CA LEU A 45 -0.50 -11.33 -6.80
C LEU A 45 -0.93 -12.79 -7.02
N GLY A 46 -2.04 -13.20 -6.41
CA GLY A 46 -2.59 -14.54 -6.52
C GLY A 46 -4.03 -14.65 -5.98
N PRO A 47 -4.50 -15.87 -5.70
CA PRO A 47 -5.84 -16.10 -5.17
C PRO A 47 -6.07 -15.41 -3.82
N THR A 48 -5.12 -15.58 -2.88
CA THR A 48 -5.17 -15.06 -1.50
C THR A 48 -4.11 -14.00 -1.20
N THR A 49 -3.13 -13.82 -2.09
CA THR A 49 -2.02 -12.89 -1.88
C THR A 49 -2.24 -11.59 -2.64
N PHE A 50 -2.14 -10.48 -1.92
CA PHE A 50 -2.27 -9.12 -2.40
C PHE A 50 -1.05 -8.29 -1.99
N ALA A 51 -0.90 -7.11 -2.58
CA ALA A 51 0.12 -6.17 -2.17
C ALA A 51 -0.33 -4.72 -2.34
N VAL A 52 0.36 -3.83 -1.63
CA VAL A 52 0.41 -2.40 -1.94
C VAL A 52 1.85 -2.06 -2.34
N PHE A 53 2.00 -1.33 -3.44
CA PHE A 53 3.24 -0.66 -3.79
C PHE A 53 3.00 0.83 -3.88
N ASP A 54 3.86 1.61 -3.25
CA ASP A 54 3.79 3.06 -3.24
C ASP A 54 5.19 3.66 -3.35
N ALA A 55 5.24 4.89 -3.84
CA ALA A 55 6.48 5.56 -4.20
C ALA A 55 6.50 7.02 -3.76
N PHE A 56 7.65 7.46 -3.25
CA PHE A 56 7.82 8.76 -2.59
C PHE A 56 9.10 9.45 -3.09
N ASP A 57 9.07 10.78 -3.05
CA ASP A 57 10.26 11.58 -3.33
C ASP A 57 11.30 11.49 -2.20
N ASP A 58 10.83 11.47 -0.94
CA ASP A 58 11.66 11.56 0.26
C ASP A 58 11.03 10.85 1.47
N GLU A 59 11.78 10.81 2.58
CA GLU A 59 11.36 10.14 3.81
C GLU A 59 10.14 10.81 4.45
N ALA A 60 9.99 12.13 4.33
CA ALA A 60 8.86 12.84 4.92
C ALA A 60 7.55 12.37 4.28
N GLY A 61 7.51 12.20 2.96
CA GLY A 61 6.38 11.60 2.25
C GLY A 61 6.12 10.15 2.69
N ARG A 62 7.17 9.33 2.81
CA ARG A 62 7.03 7.93 3.23
C ARG A 62 6.51 7.78 4.66
N GLU A 63 6.99 8.57 5.60
CA GLU A 63 6.52 8.55 6.99
C GLU A 63 5.10 9.13 7.13
N ALA A 64 4.75 10.15 6.34
CA ALA A 64 3.39 10.66 6.28
C ALA A 64 2.39 9.56 5.85
N HIS A 65 2.76 8.75 4.85
CA HIS A 65 1.95 7.60 4.44
C HIS A 65 1.85 6.52 5.53
N LEU A 66 2.98 6.15 6.15
CA LEU A 66 3.02 5.13 7.22
C LEU A 66 2.24 5.53 8.48
N SER A 67 2.05 6.83 8.72
CA SER A 67 1.24 7.38 9.81
C SER A 67 -0.15 7.88 9.35
N GLY A 68 -0.44 7.69 8.07
CA GLY A 68 -1.62 8.19 7.37
C GLY A 68 -2.88 7.37 7.60
N GLN A 69 -3.94 7.73 6.88
CA GLN A 69 -5.24 7.09 7.03
C GLN A 69 -5.24 5.66 6.48
N ILE A 70 -4.54 5.40 5.37
CA ILE A 70 -4.44 4.05 4.79
C ILE A 70 -3.80 3.08 5.80
N ALA A 71 -2.68 3.46 6.41
CA ALA A 71 -1.99 2.63 7.38
C ALA A 71 -2.88 2.31 8.60
N LYS A 72 -3.61 3.31 9.12
CA LYS A 72 -4.56 3.13 10.22
C LYS A 72 -5.70 2.20 9.84
N SER A 73 -6.33 2.41 8.68
CA SER A 73 -7.40 1.53 8.20
C SER A 73 -6.90 0.10 7.99
N LEU A 74 -5.68 -0.07 7.48
CA LEU A 74 -5.07 -1.40 7.32
C LEU A 74 -4.85 -2.09 8.68
N GLU A 75 -4.36 -1.35 9.69
CA GLU A 75 -4.18 -1.85 11.05
C GLU A 75 -5.52 -2.30 11.67
N GLU A 76 -6.56 -1.48 11.55
CA GLU A 76 -7.92 -1.77 12.05
C GLU A 76 -8.49 -3.05 11.43
N GLN A 77 -8.25 -3.28 10.14
CA GLN A 77 -8.74 -4.48 9.44
C GLN A 77 -7.84 -5.71 9.64
N THR A 78 -6.65 -5.56 10.20
CA THR A 78 -5.60 -6.59 10.14
C THR A 78 -6.04 -7.91 10.74
N SER A 79 -6.57 -7.87 11.96
CA SER A 79 -6.99 -9.09 12.68
C SER A 79 -8.20 -9.77 12.05
N ARG A 80 -8.97 -9.04 11.24
CA ARG A 80 -10.19 -9.53 10.60
C ARG A 80 -9.88 -10.15 9.24
N LEU A 81 -9.20 -9.40 8.37
CA LEU A 81 -9.02 -9.73 6.96
C LEU A 81 -7.78 -10.58 6.65
N PHE A 82 -6.69 -10.43 7.41
CA PHE A 82 -5.41 -11.03 7.04
C PHE A 82 -5.02 -12.24 7.89
N ALA A 83 -4.47 -13.27 7.25
CA ALA A 83 -4.03 -14.51 7.89
C ALA A 83 -2.76 -14.30 8.75
N LYS A 84 -2.01 -13.24 8.48
CA LYS A 84 -0.83 -12.79 9.21
C LYS A 84 -0.74 -11.27 9.14
N PRO A 85 -0.01 -10.60 10.05
CA PRO A 85 0.21 -9.17 9.96
C PRO A 85 0.78 -8.77 8.59
N PRO A 86 0.34 -7.63 8.01
CA PRO A 86 0.94 -7.07 6.80
C PRO A 86 2.46 -6.95 6.91
N ALA A 87 3.19 -7.42 5.90
CA ALA A 87 4.64 -7.33 5.88
C ALA A 87 5.07 -6.09 5.09
N VAL A 88 5.48 -5.04 5.81
CA VAL A 88 5.89 -3.75 5.25
C VAL A 88 7.39 -3.76 4.94
N ASN A 89 7.77 -3.64 3.67
CA ASN A 89 9.16 -3.58 3.23
C ASN A 89 9.50 -2.17 2.74
N ARG A 90 10.49 -1.54 3.37
CA ARG A 90 11.04 -0.26 2.90
C ARG A 90 11.97 -0.48 1.72
N LEU A 91 11.77 0.28 0.65
CA LEU A 91 12.53 0.17 -0.59
C LEU A 91 13.35 1.43 -0.87
N ASN A 92 14.50 1.23 -1.51
CA ASN A 92 15.25 2.27 -2.20
C ASN A 92 15.05 2.06 -3.72
N ILE A 93 14.41 3.02 -4.37
CA ILE A 93 14.11 2.96 -5.81
C ILE A 93 15.32 3.52 -6.57
N LEU A 94 15.92 2.68 -7.41
CA LEU A 94 17.10 3.05 -8.20
C LEU A 94 16.77 3.99 -9.36
N SER A 95 15.59 3.84 -9.97
CA SER A 95 15.11 4.67 -11.08
C SER A 95 13.59 4.52 -11.19
N ALA A 96 12.90 5.59 -11.54
CA ALA A 96 11.46 5.62 -11.77
C ALA A 96 11.13 6.39 -13.05
N LYS A 97 10.12 5.95 -13.79
CA LYS A 97 9.50 6.69 -14.88
C LYS A 97 8.02 6.80 -14.58
N LEU A 98 7.53 8.01 -14.34
CA LEU A 98 6.12 8.29 -14.08
C LEU A 98 5.51 9.15 -15.19
N PRO A 99 4.18 9.10 -15.38
CA PRO A 99 3.50 10.06 -16.25
C PRO A 99 3.77 11.50 -15.79
N GLY A 100 4.04 12.41 -16.74
CA GLY A 100 4.25 13.83 -16.44
C GLY A 100 5.63 14.18 -15.86
N GLN A 101 6.56 13.23 -15.76
CA GLN A 101 7.99 13.51 -15.59
C GLN A 101 8.69 13.81 -16.91
#